data_AF-A0A1C4N7R5-F1
#
_entry.id   AF-A0A1C4N7R5-F1
#
_cell.length_a   1.000
_cell.length_b   1.000
_cell.length_c   1.000
_cell.angle_alpha   90.00
_cell.angle_beta   90.00
_cell.angle_gamma   90.00
#
_symmetry.space_group_name_H-M   'P 1'
#
loop_
_entity.id
_entity.type
_entity.pdbx_description
1 polymer ?
#
loop_
_entity_poly.entity_id
_entity_poly.type
_entity_poly.pdbx_seq_one_letter_code
_entity_poly.pdbx_strand_id
1 'polypeptide(L)'
;PAAREAVPELRAMLRRPGTATEAAEALWAVAGDRDAVLPVLVEGLGSDQVHDRRAAAAALGALGPQAAVVAPRLRGLLAHDELWLRVDAAIALREVTGRPEESTEVLLAAWEKNRHVRVRVAECLARTGPVDPASTTAQVLRAELSSVRRHNALDGGYGSHDTYEDEKLLALCRQALRGTGKGTTA
;
A
#
# COMPACT_ATOMS: atom_id res chain seq x y z
N PRO A 1 -14.64 -14.23 -17.63
CA PRO A 1 -15.59 -14.06 -18.76
C PRO A 1 -16.84 -13.25 -18.39
N ALA A 2 -17.56 -13.61 -17.32
CA ALA A 2 -18.75 -12.88 -16.85
C ALA A 2 -18.45 -11.44 -16.37
N ALA A 3 -17.31 -11.19 -15.73
CA ALA A 3 -16.97 -9.87 -15.22
C ALA A 3 -16.89 -8.77 -16.31
N ARG A 4 -16.56 -9.14 -17.56
CA ARG A 4 -16.48 -8.17 -18.67
C ARG A 4 -17.82 -7.58 -19.07
N GLU A 5 -18.93 -8.23 -18.74
CA GLU A 5 -20.28 -7.71 -19.00
C GLU A 5 -20.59 -6.47 -18.15
N ALA A 6 -19.92 -6.30 -17.01
CA ALA A 6 -20.07 -5.14 -16.14
C ALA A 6 -19.33 -3.88 -16.65
N VAL A 7 -18.48 -3.99 -17.68
CA VAL A 7 -17.65 -2.86 -18.17
C VAL A 7 -18.46 -1.60 -18.52
N PRO A 8 -19.61 -1.66 -19.22
CA PRO A 8 -20.41 -0.47 -19.50
C PRO A 8 -20.94 0.20 -18.23
N GLU A 9 -21.35 -0.59 -17.23
CA GLU A 9 -21.85 -0.09 -15.95
C GLU A 9 -20.74 0.54 -15.11
N LEU A 10 -19.57 -0.11 -15.03
CA LEU A 10 -18.38 0.43 -14.37
C LEU A 10 -17.97 1.78 -14.99
N ARG A 11 -18.00 1.90 -16.31
CA ARG A 11 -17.75 3.19 -17.00
C ARG A 11 -18.79 4.26 -16.69
N ALA A 12 -20.04 3.88 -16.41
CA ALA A 12 -21.04 4.83 -15.95
C ALA A 12 -20.79 5.28 -14.50
N MET A 13 -20.33 4.37 -13.65
CA MET A 13 -20.02 4.64 -12.24
C MET A 13 -18.79 5.53 -12.03
N LEU A 14 -17.85 5.58 -12.99
CA LEU A 14 -16.72 6.53 -12.97
C LEU A 14 -17.15 8.00 -12.83
N ARG A 15 -18.35 8.34 -13.30
CA ARG A 15 -18.89 9.72 -13.24
C ARG A 15 -19.72 9.99 -12.00
N ARG A 16 -19.94 9.00 -11.13
CA ARG A 16 -20.75 9.16 -9.93
C ARG A 16 -19.87 9.55 -8.74
N PRO A 17 -20.21 10.63 -8.00
CA PRO A 17 -19.47 11.02 -6.81
C PRO A 17 -19.54 9.90 -5.76
N GLY A 18 -18.42 9.65 -5.08
CA GLY A 18 -18.32 8.64 -4.02
C GLY A 18 -18.23 7.18 -4.48
N THR A 19 -18.29 6.89 -5.79
CA THR A 19 -18.05 5.53 -6.31
C THR A 19 -16.98 5.47 -7.40
N ALA A 20 -16.41 6.63 -7.75
CA ALA A 20 -15.55 6.76 -8.91
C ALA A 20 -14.24 5.97 -8.75
N THR A 21 -13.65 5.97 -7.56
CA THR A 21 -12.39 5.26 -7.26
C THR A 21 -12.59 3.74 -7.30
N GLU A 22 -13.63 3.23 -6.65
CA GLU A 22 -13.96 1.81 -6.61
C GLU A 22 -14.35 1.30 -8.02
N ALA A 23 -15.10 2.10 -8.78
CA ALA A 23 -15.41 1.79 -10.16
C ALA A 23 -14.16 1.77 -11.04
N ALA A 24 -13.19 2.66 -10.79
CA ALA A 24 -11.93 2.71 -11.51
C ALA A 24 -11.04 1.49 -11.19
N GLU A 25 -10.96 1.06 -9.93
CA GLU A 25 -10.27 -0.17 -9.52
C GLU A 25 -10.90 -1.41 -10.16
N ALA A 26 -12.23 -1.53 -10.10
CA ALA A 26 -12.94 -2.65 -10.70
C ALA A 26 -12.78 -2.68 -12.23
N LEU A 27 -12.85 -1.52 -12.89
CA LEU A 27 -12.65 -1.42 -14.33
C LEU A 27 -11.22 -1.80 -14.73
N TRP A 28 -10.22 -1.38 -13.96
CA TRP A 28 -8.84 -1.79 -14.14
C TRP A 28 -8.69 -3.32 -14.04
N ALA A 29 -9.24 -3.93 -13.00
CA ALA A 29 -9.15 -5.37 -12.77
C ALA A 29 -9.82 -6.21 -13.88
N VAL A 30 -10.93 -5.70 -14.45
CA VAL A 30 -11.74 -6.43 -15.43
C VAL A 30 -11.30 -6.19 -16.88
N ALA A 31 -10.90 -4.97 -17.20
CA ALA A 31 -10.66 -4.54 -18.58
C ALA A 31 -9.26 -3.98 -18.85
N GLY A 32 -8.49 -3.62 -17.82
CA GLY A 32 -7.18 -2.99 -18.00
C GLY A 32 -7.24 -1.64 -18.73
N ASP A 33 -8.38 -0.95 -18.67
CA ASP A 33 -8.65 0.29 -19.41
C ASP A 33 -7.99 1.48 -18.70
N ARG A 34 -6.69 1.62 -18.90
CA ARG A 34 -5.88 2.69 -18.31
C ARG A 34 -6.42 4.08 -18.64
N ASP A 35 -6.84 4.32 -19.88
CA ASP A 35 -7.22 5.65 -20.35
C ASP A 35 -8.51 6.13 -19.68
N ALA A 36 -9.43 5.21 -19.37
CA ALA A 36 -10.63 5.52 -18.59
C ALA A 36 -10.33 5.68 -17.08
N VAL A 37 -9.41 4.87 -16.54
CA VAL A 37 -9.15 4.78 -15.10
C VAL A 37 -8.23 5.90 -14.59
N LEU A 38 -7.13 6.17 -15.30
CA LEU A 38 -6.06 7.02 -14.81
C LEU A 38 -6.51 8.47 -14.52
N PRO A 39 -7.31 9.14 -15.38
CA PRO A 39 -7.78 10.50 -15.09
C PRO A 39 -8.63 10.57 -13.81
N VAL A 40 -9.51 9.57 -13.61
CA VAL A 40 -10.40 9.49 -12.44
C VAL A 40 -9.60 9.36 -11.15
N LEU A 41 -8.59 8.49 -11.15
CA LEU A 41 -7.74 8.31 -9.98
C LEU A 41 -6.86 9.55 -9.69
N VAL A 42 -6.38 10.23 -10.72
CA VAL A 42 -5.62 11.49 -10.56
C VAL A 42 -6.48 12.60 -9.96
N GLU A 43 -7.74 12.69 -10.38
CA GLU A 43 -8.73 13.59 -9.79
C GLU A 43 -9.01 13.22 -8.32
N GLY A 44 -9.17 11.94 -8.01
CA GLY A 44 -9.37 11.43 -6.65
C GLY A 44 -8.26 11.81 -5.66
N LEU A 45 -7.00 11.91 -6.11
CA LEU A 45 -5.90 12.44 -5.27
C LEU A 45 -6.14 13.89 -4.79
N GLY A 46 -7.03 14.63 -5.46
CA GLY A 46 -7.44 16.00 -5.10
C GLY A 46 -8.75 16.11 -4.32
N SER A 47 -9.43 15.00 -3.97
CA SER A 47 -10.70 15.03 -3.23
C SER A 47 -10.58 15.79 -1.91
N ASP A 48 -11.64 16.44 -1.41
CA ASP A 48 -11.63 17.04 -0.08
C ASP A 48 -11.61 15.99 1.04
N GLN A 49 -12.08 14.78 0.74
CA GLN A 49 -12.10 13.68 1.69
C GLN A 49 -10.78 12.91 1.64
N VAL A 50 -10.10 12.89 2.79
CA VAL A 50 -8.84 12.16 2.96
C VAL A 50 -8.98 10.67 2.63
N HIS A 51 -10.12 10.06 2.96
CA HIS A 51 -10.43 8.68 2.61
C HIS A 51 -10.32 8.44 1.09
N ASP A 52 -10.93 9.31 0.29
CA ASP A 52 -10.95 9.18 -1.17
C ASP A 52 -9.55 9.39 -1.76
N ARG A 53 -8.77 10.33 -1.19
CA ARG A 53 -7.35 10.50 -1.59
C ARG A 53 -6.55 9.23 -1.36
N ARG A 54 -6.77 8.55 -0.23
CA ARG A 54 -6.08 7.30 0.12
C ARG A 54 -6.47 6.17 -0.82
N ALA A 55 -7.77 6.02 -1.09
CA ALA A 55 -8.27 5.03 -2.05
C ALA A 55 -7.65 5.28 -3.44
N ALA A 56 -7.65 6.53 -3.90
CA ALA A 56 -7.04 6.89 -5.18
C ALA A 56 -5.53 6.59 -5.23
N ALA A 57 -4.79 6.90 -4.16
CA ALA A 57 -3.36 6.56 -4.07
C ALA A 57 -3.12 5.05 -4.13
N ALA A 58 -3.89 4.26 -3.38
CA ALA A 58 -3.78 2.81 -3.38
C ALA A 58 -4.08 2.22 -4.76
N ALA A 59 -5.15 2.68 -5.42
CA ALA A 59 -5.52 2.29 -6.77
C ALA A 59 -4.40 2.59 -7.78
N LEU A 60 -3.83 3.80 -7.74
CA LEU A 60 -2.70 4.18 -8.60
C LEU A 60 -1.48 3.29 -8.39
N GLY A 61 -1.19 2.91 -7.15
CA GLY A 61 -0.15 1.92 -6.86
C GLY A 61 -0.43 0.55 -7.49
N ALA A 62 -1.68 0.09 -7.48
CA ALA A 62 -2.08 -1.19 -8.08
C ALA A 62 -2.00 -1.19 -9.63
N LEU A 63 -2.05 -0.02 -10.27
CA LEU A 63 -1.75 0.12 -11.71
C LEU A 63 -0.24 -0.04 -12.00
N GLY A 64 0.62 0.11 -10.98
CA GLY A 64 2.06 -0.07 -11.08
C GLY A 64 2.71 0.91 -12.08
N PRO A 65 3.72 0.49 -12.85
CA PRO A 65 4.45 1.35 -13.78
C PRO A 65 3.58 2.05 -14.83
N GLN A 66 2.37 1.56 -15.08
CA GLN A 66 1.45 2.26 -15.96
C GLN A 66 1.03 3.61 -15.38
N ALA A 67 0.91 3.75 -14.06
CA ALA A 67 0.60 5.03 -13.44
C ALA A 67 1.84 5.94 -13.22
N ALA A 68 3.03 5.61 -13.77
CA ALA A 68 4.27 6.37 -13.52
C ALA A 68 4.18 7.89 -13.77
N VAL A 69 3.32 8.32 -14.70
CA VAL A 69 3.07 9.74 -14.99
C VAL A 69 2.56 10.53 -13.77
N VAL A 70 1.96 9.86 -12.79
CA VAL A 70 1.42 10.48 -11.57
C VAL A 70 2.45 10.63 -10.45
N ALA A 71 3.68 10.14 -10.65
CA ALA A 71 4.73 10.18 -9.64
C ALA A 71 4.98 11.57 -9.04
N PRO A 72 5.00 12.70 -9.80
CA PRO A 72 5.13 14.03 -9.22
C PRO A 72 4.00 14.38 -8.23
N ARG A 73 2.76 13.96 -8.51
CA ARG A 73 1.62 14.23 -7.64
C ARG A 73 1.69 13.39 -6.35
N LEU A 74 2.10 12.13 -6.45
CA LEU A 74 2.34 11.27 -5.29
C LEU A 74 3.48 11.81 -4.40
N ARG A 75 4.57 12.33 -5.00
CA ARG A 75 5.65 12.99 -4.25
C ARG A 75 5.14 14.16 -3.41
N GLY A 76 4.23 14.96 -3.96
CA GLY A 76 3.61 16.07 -3.23
C GLY A 76 2.85 15.62 -1.98
N LEU A 77 2.30 14.40 -1.97
CA LEU A 77 1.55 13.85 -0.84
C LEU A 77 2.43 13.24 0.26
N LEU A 78 3.73 13.07 0.02
CA LEU A 78 4.66 12.54 1.03
C LEU A 78 4.83 13.47 2.23
N ALA A 79 4.53 14.76 2.07
CA ALA A 79 4.60 15.77 3.13
C ALA A 79 3.23 16.14 3.71
N HIS A 80 2.16 15.43 3.35
CA HIS A 80 0.80 15.73 3.82
C HIS A 80 0.66 15.53 5.34
N ASP A 81 -0.21 16.28 6.02
CA ASP A 81 -0.37 16.20 7.48
C ASP A 81 -0.90 14.85 7.96
N GLU A 82 -1.84 14.27 7.21
CA GLU A 82 -2.39 12.95 7.49
C GLU A 82 -1.37 11.82 7.28
N LEU A 83 -1.06 11.09 8.36
CA LEU A 83 -0.07 10.01 8.35
C LEU A 83 -0.42 8.89 7.38
N TRP A 84 -1.67 8.44 7.39
CA TRP A 84 -2.08 7.32 6.53
C TRP A 84 -2.02 7.66 5.05
N LEU A 85 -2.34 8.91 4.68
CA LEU A 85 -2.20 9.37 3.30
C LEU A 85 -0.73 9.41 2.87
N ARG A 86 0.19 9.86 3.74
CA ARG A 86 1.63 9.79 3.45
C ARG A 86 2.09 8.36 3.18
N VAL A 87 1.63 7.40 3.98
CA VAL A 87 1.99 5.98 3.82
C VAL A 87 1.45 5.43 2.50
N ASP A 88 0.17 5.63 2.20
CA ASP A 88 -0.41 5.12 0.95
C ASP A 88 0.20 5.80 -0.29
N ALA A 89 0.51 7.10 -0.22
CA ALA A 89 1.23 7.80 -1.29
C ALA A 89 2.67 7.30 -1.47
N ALA A 90 3.38 7.01 -0.38
CA ALA A 90 4.74 6.48 -0.41
C ALA A 90 4.79 5.06 -1.01
N ILE A 91 3.84 4.20 -0.62
CA ILE A 91 3.68 2.87 -1.22
C ILE A 91 3.35 3.00 -2.71
N ALA A 92 2.36 3.81 -3.07
CA ALA A 92 1.98 4.02 -4.47
C ALA A 92 3.16 4.55 -5.29
N LEU A 93 3.92 5.51 -4.76
CA LEU A 93 5.08 6.06 -5.45
C LEU A 93 6.10 4.96 -5.77
N ARG A 94 6.41 4.09 -4.81
CA ARG A 94 7.29 2.94 -5.01
C ARG A 94 6.79 2.01 -6.11
N GLU A 95 5.50 1.67 -6.10
CA GLU A 95 4.91 0.74 -7.06
C GLU A 95 4.88 1.33 -8.49
N VAL A 96 4.67 2.64 -8.64
CA VAL A 96 4.63 3.29 -9.96
C VAL A 96 6.00 3.64 -10.52
N THR A 97 7.01 3.91 -9.68
CA THR A 97 8.36 4.25 -10.15
C THR A 97 9.33 3.07 -10.15
N GLY A 98 9.05 2.04 -9.36
CA GLY A 98 10.01 0.97 -9.06
C GLY A 98 11.22 1.44 -8.25
N ARG A 99 11.16 2.64 -7.64
CA ARG A 99 12.27 3.26 -6.91
C ARG A 99 11.99 3.30 -5.40
N PRO A 100 12.43 2.29 -4.64
CA PRO A 100 12.18 2.23 -3.21
C PRO A 100 12.79 3.39 -2.43
N GLU A 101 13.92 3.93 -2.88
CA GLU A 101 14.65 5.02 -2.24
C GLU A 101 13.81 6.29 -2.07
N GLU A 102 12.89 6.58 -2.98
CA GLU A 102 12.05 7.79 -2.94
C GLU A 102 11.00 7.80 -1.82
N SER A 103 10.73 6.64 -1.22
CA SER A 103 9.66 6.45 -0.22
C SER A 103 10.16 5.85 1.09
N THR A 104 11.40 5.36 1.15
CA THR A 104 11.90 4.57 2.28
C THR A 104 11.88 5.35 3.58
N GLU A 105 12.39 6.58 3.60
CA GLU A 105 12.43 7.40 4.82
C GLU A 105 11.03 7.70 5.37
N VAL A 106 10.07 8.01 4.49
CA VAL A 106 8.67 8.27 4.88
C VAL A 106 8.03 7.04 5.51
N LEU A 107 8.25 5.86 4.92
CA LEU A 107 7.70 4.60 5.44
C LEU A 107 8.32 4.20 6.78
N LEU A 108 9.64 4.37 6.95
CA LEU A 108 10.32 4.09 8.22
C LEU A 108 9.91 5.08 9.31
N ALA A 109 9.82 6.38 9.00
CA ALA A 109 9.31 7.37 9.95
C ALA A 109 7.85 7.09 10.36
N ALA A 110 7.02 6.59 9.44
CA ALA A 110 5.65 6.18 9.74
C ALA A 110 5.60 4.94 10.64
N TRP A 111 6.47 3.95 10.38
CA TRP A 111 6.61 2.72 11.19
C TRP A 111 6.89 3.01 12.66
N GLU A 112 7.76 3.98 12.92
CA GLU A 112 8.11 4.43 14.26
C GLU A 112 6.95 5.18 14.94
N LYS A 113 6.27 6.06 14.20
CA LYS A 113 5.22 6.94 14.74
C LYS A 113 3.93 6.22 15.12
N ASN A 114 3.54 5.19 14.36
CA ASN A 114 2.25 4.52 14.57
C ASN A 114 2.33 3.02 14.31
N ARG A 115 2.10 2.21 15.34
CA ARG A 115 2.09 0.75 15.21
C ARG A 115 1.06 0.23 14.20
N HIS A 116 -0.07 0.91 14.04
CA HIS A 116 -1.15 0.46 13.14
C HIS A 116 -0.74 0.52 11.67
N VAL A 117 0.24 1.35 11.29
CA VAL A 117 0.73 1.39 9.90
C VAL A 117 1.74 0.29 9.59
N ARG A 118 2.29 -0.41 10.60
CA ARG A 118 3.39 -1.36 10.42
C ARG A 118 3.00 -2.53 9.52
N VAL A 119 1.81 -3.10 9.68
CA VAL A 119 1.31 -4.18 8.81
C VAL A 119 1.29 -3.70 7.36
N ARG A 120 0.75 -2.51 7.11
CA ARG A 120 0.65 -1.93 5.77
C ARG A 120 2.01 -1.70 5.12
N VAL A 121 2.98 -1.20 5.89
CA VAL A 121 4.36 -1.00 5.42
C VAL A 121 5.05 -2.36 5.18
N ALA A 122 4.87 -3.33 6.09
CA ALA A 122 5.44 -4.66 5.97
C ALA A 122 4.90 -5.42 4.74
N GLU A 123 3.59 -5.27 4.43
CA GLU A 123 2.99 -5.79 3.21
C GLU A 123 3.68 -5.26 1.96
N CYS A 124 3.86 -3.93 1.88
CA CYS A 124 4.56 -3.29 0.77
C CYS A 124 5.98 -3.86 0.61
N LEU A 125 6.76 -3.88 1.70
CA LEU A 125 8.14 -4.39 1.68
C LEU A 125 8.19 -5.86 1.25
N ALA A 126 7.29 -6.70 1.77
CA ALA A 126 7.21 -8.12 1.47
C ALA A 126 6.84 -8.43 0.01
N ARG A 127 6.06 -7.55 -0.65
CA ARG A 127 5.74 -7.67 -2.09
C ARG A 127 6.91 -7.31 -2.99
N THR A 128 7.71 -6.30 -2.62
CA THR A 128 8.82 -5.81 -3.46
C THR A 128 10.06 -6.69 -3.46
N GLY A 129 10.08 -7.76 -2.67
CA GLY A 129 11.18 -8.72 -2.61
C GLY A 129 12.11 -8.52 -1.41
N PRO A 130 13.23 -9.27 -1.34
CA PRO A 130 14.13 -9.20 -0.21
C PRO A 130 14.73 -7.81 -0.07
N VAL A 131 14.60 -7.22 1.13
CA VAL A 131 15.31 -5.98 1.45
C VAL A 131 16.80 -6.26 1.62
N ASP A 132 17.64 -5.29 1.27
CA ASP A 132 19.08 -5.37 1.50
C ASP A 132 19.36 -5.67 2.99
N PRO A 133 20.03 -6.78 3.33
CA PRO A 133 20.34 -7.15 4.71
C PRO A 133 21.10 -6.09 5.51
N ALA A 134 21.87 -5.21 4.85
CA ALA A 134 22.63 -4.13 5.48
C ALA A 134 21.81 -2.84 5.67
N SER A 135 20.65 -2.71 5.02
CA SER A 135 19.82 -1.51 5.06
C SER A 135 19.20 -1.25 6.44
N THR A 136 18.92 0.02 6.72
CA THR A 136 18.13 0.44 7.89
C THR A 136 16.77 -0.26 7.91
N THR A 137 16.13 -0.48 6.76
CA THR A 137 14.89 -1.25 6.65
C THR A 137 15.04 -2.65 7.23
N ALA A 138 16.10 -3.38 6.87
CA ALA A 138 16.35 -4.71 7.42
C ALA A 138 16.60 -4.68 8.93
N GLN A 139 17.26 -3.64 9.44
CA GLN A 139 17.47 -3.46 10.89
C GLN A 139 16.13 -3.26 11.63
N VAL A 140 15.26 -2.40 11.10
CA VAL A 140 13.91 -2.15 11.65
C VAL A 140 13.08 -3.44 11.67
N LEU A 141 13.06 -4.20 10.57
CA LEU A 141 12.30 -5.45 10.51
C LEU A 141 12.85 -6.51 11.48
N ARG A 142 14.18 -6.60 11.66
CA ARG A 142 14.79 -7.51 12.64
C ARG A 142 14.48 -7.08 14.07
N ALA A 143 14.47 -5.77 14.36
CA ALA A 143 14.08 -5.24 15.66
C ALA A 143 12.60 -5.54 15.97
N GLU A 144 11.72 -5.47 14.96
CA GLU A 144 10.32 -5.88 15.12
C GLU A 144 10.22 -7.38 15.48
N LEU A 145 10.98 -8.24 14.78
CA LEU A 145 10.98 -9.69 15.04
C LEU A 145 11.54 -10.09 16.40
N SER A 146 12.40 -9.27 17.01
CA SER A 146 12.97 -9.52 18.33
C SER A 146 12.18 -8.87 19.47
N SER A 147 11.12 -8.11 19.16
CA SER A 147 10.25 -7.50 20.17
C SER A 147 9.52 -8.58 20.98
N VAL A 148 9.65 -8.52 22.31
CA VAL A 148 9.05 -9.47 23.24
C VAL A 148 7.56 -9.18 23.47
N ARG A 149 7.10 -7.93 23.22
CA ARG A 149 5.70 -7.52 23.42
C ARG A 149 4.91 -7.64 22.11
N ARG A 150 3.76 -8.32 22.18
CA ARG A 150 2.73 -8.32 21.12
C ARG A 150 2.16 -6.91 20.99
N HIS A 151 2.35 -6.29 19.83
CA HIS A 151 2.23 -4.84 19.61
C HIS A 151 0.79 -4.31 19.70
N ASN A 152 -0.20 -5.14 19.39
CA ASN A 152 -1.61 -4.76 19.45
C ASN A 152 -2.36 -5.32 20.68
N ALA A 153 -1.72 -6.16 21.50
CA ALA A 153 -2.30 -6.61 22.75
C ALA A 153 -2.35 -5.45 23.77
N LEU A 154 -3.55 -4.97 24.10
CA LEU A 154 -3.77 -4.04 25.20
C LEU A 154 -3.55 -4.74 26.53
N ASP A 155 -2.95 -4.05 27.51
CA ASP A 155 -3.01 -4.47 28.91
C ASP A 155 -4.50 -4.47 29.33
N GLY A 156 -5.08 -5.66 29.46
CA GLY A 156 -6.48 -5.87 29.88
C GLY A 156 -7.52 -6.03 28.77
N GLY A 157 -7.12 -6.12 27.49
CA GLY A 157 -8.03 -6.37 26.37
C GLY A 157 -7.67 -7.64 25.59
N TYR A 158 -8.65 -8.51 25.33
CA TYR A 158 -8.49 -9.69 24.47
C TYR A 158 -9.34 -9.54 23.21
N GLY A 159 -8.71 -9.13 22.10
CA GLY A 159 -9.26 -9.25 20.76
C GLY A 159 -8.51 -10.30 19.96
N SER A 160 -9.21 -11.27 19.38
CA SER A 160 -8.61 -12.26 18.46
C SER A 160 -7.98 -11.61 17.22
N HIS A 161 -8.48 -10.43 16.85
CA HIS A 161 -7.98 -9.61 15.74
C HIS A 161 -6.55 -9.10 15.98
N ASP A 162 -6.22 -8.64 17.19
CA ASP A 162 -4.91 -8.08 17.52
C ASP A 162 -3.81 -9.14 17.43
N THR A 163 -4.13 -10.36 17.85
CA THR A 163 -3.21 -11.51 17.72
C THR A 163 -2.98 -11.86 16.25
N TYR A 164 -4.02 -11.81 15.42
CA TYR A 164 -3.89 -12.09 13.99
C TYR A 164 -3.02 -11.05 13.28
N GLU A 165 -3.25 -9.75 13.52
CA GLU A 165 -2.47 -8.68 12.89
C GLU A 165 -0.99 -8.70 13.33
N ASP A 166 -0.72 -9.04 14.60
CA ASP A 166 0.65 -9.21 15.10
C ASP A 166 1.36 -10.39 14.42
N GLU A 167 0.73 -11.56 14.32
CA GLU A 167 1.32 -12.72 13.63
C GLU A 167 1.52 -12.43 12.14
N LYS A 168 0.56 -11.74 11.51
CA LYS A 168 0.67 -11.28 10.13
C LYS A 168 1.86 -10.34 9.95
N LEU A 169 2.04 -9.37 10.84
CA LEU A 169 3.18 -8.45 10.82
C LEU A 169 4.51 -9.23 10.86
N LEU A 170 4.66 -10.16 11.82
CA LEU A 170 5.87 -10.96 11.95
C LEU A 170 6.12 -11.83 10.72
N ALA A 171 5.08 -12.43 10.14
CA ALA A 171 5.18 -13.20 8.91
C ALA A 171 5.68 -12.34 7.74
N LEU A 172 5.13 -11.13 7.57
CA LEU A 172 5.53 -10.19 6.54
C LEU A 172 6.97 -9.70 6.73
N CYS A 173 7.39 -9.40 7.96
CA CYS A 173 8.78 -9.03 8.27
C CYS A 173 9.75 -10.15 7.88
N ARG A 174 9.42 -11.42 8.18
CA ARG A 174 10.24 -12.58 7.77
C ARG A 174 10.28 -12.72 6.25
N GLN A 175 9.15 -12.54 5.57
CA GLN A 175 9.07 -12.61 4.10
C GLN A 175 9.93 -11.52 3.45
N ALA A 176 9.80 -10.27 3.91
CA ALA A 176 10.59 -9.15 3.40
C ALA A 176 12.11 -9.33 3.63
N LEU A 177 12.53 -10.03 4.68
CA LEU A 177 13.96 -10.32 4.93
C LEU A 177 14.50 -11.51 4.13
N ARG A 178 13.68 -12.53 3.86
CA ARG A 178 14.11 -13.77 3.18
C ARG A 178 13.93 -13.73 1.67
N GLY A 179 13.09 -12.82 1.17
CA GLY A 179 12.56 -12.88 -0.19
C GLY A 179 11.52 -14.01 -0.35
N THR A 180 10.81 -14.03 -1.47
CA THR A 180 9.87 -15.12 -1.81
C THR A 180 10.63 -16.40 -2.19
N GLY A 181 11.34 -16.96 -1.22
CA GLY A 181 11.97 -18.27 -1.36
C GLY A 181 10.90 -19.34 -1.50
N LYS A 182 10.61 -19.76 -2.75
CA LYS A 182 10.35 -21.17 -2.98
C LYS A 182 11.59 -21.89 -2.44
N GLY A 183 11.42 -22.69 -1.38
CA GLY A 183 12.51 -23.46 -0.83
C GLY A 183 13.12 -24.33 -1.92
N THR A 184 14.37 -24.06 -2.28
CA THR A 184 15.18 -25.05 -2.98
C THR A 184 15.57 -26.08 -1.92
N THR A 185 14.79 -27.15 -1.83
CA THR A 185 15.26 -28.40 -1.22
C THR A 185 16.40 -28.92 -2.08
N ALA A 186 17.61 -28.93 -1.52
CA ALA A 186 18.72 -29.77 -1.95
C ALA A 186 18.82 -30.95 -0.99
#